data_AF-A0AAW2WC66-F1
#
_entry.id   AF-A0AAW2WC66-F1
#
_cell.length_a   1.000
_cell.length_b   1.000
_cell.length_c   1.000
_cell.angle_alpha   90.00
_cell.angle_beta   90.00
_cell.angle_gamma   90.00
#
_symmetry.space_group_name_H-M   'P 1'
#
loop_
_entity.id
_entity.type
_entity.pdbx_description
1 polymer ?
#
loop_
_entity_poly.entity_id
_entity_poly.type
_entity_poly.pdbx_seq_one_letter_code
_entity_poly.pdbx_strand_id
1 'polypeptide(L)'
;MVKTDNTAVSHFMTQPKLTSRQASWQELLSEFHFVLEYRAGSSNHVADALSCRADLASLGVGPGPLRRAGKARQFWVEDGLLMTKENRLYVPKGGDLRKSLISECHDTLWAGHQGEERTYALVQRAYYWPQMRDDVETYVRTCLICQQDKTDH
;
A
#
# COMPACT_ATOMS: atom_id res chain seq x y z
N MET A 1 7.31 14.79 7.67
CA MET A 1 7.55 13.80 8.74
C MET A 1 7.73 12.45 8.08
N VAL A 2 8.84 11.76 8.34
CA VAL A 2 9.20 10.49 7.71
C VAL A 2 9.10 9.40 8.77
N LYS A 3 8.23 8.41 8.54
CA LYS A 3 7.99 7.27 9.44
C LYS A 3 8.85 6.10 8.98
N THR A 4 9.64 5.52 9.87
CA THR A 4 10.49 4.35 9.58
C THR A 4 10.24 3.24 10.61
N ASP A 5 10.23 2.00 10.14
CA ASP A 5 10.15 0.80 10.97
C ASP A 5 11.52 0.25 11.38
N ASN A 6 12.58 0.92 10.94
CA ASN A 6 13.95 0.61 11.30
C ASN A 6 14.47 1.60 12.35
N THR A 7 14.65 1.12 13.58
CA THR A 7 15.18 1.91 14.71
C THR A 7 16.58 2.47 14.45
N ALA A 8 17.41 1.81 13.64
CA ALA A 8 18.73 2.37 13.31
C ALA A 8 18.59 3.63 12.43
N VAL A 9 17.60 3.65 11.55
CA VAL A 9 17.33 4.78 10.63
C VAL A 9 16.75 5.97 11.40
N SER A 10 15.97 5.77 12.45
CA SER A 10 15.45 6.89 13.26
C SER A 10 16.55 7.71 13.93
N HIS A 11 17.72 7.12 14.17
CA HIS A 11 18.88 7.80 14.76
C HIS A 11 19.92 8.23 13.73
N PHE A 12 19.67 8.09 12.42
CA PHE A 12 20.67 8.30 11.36
C PHE A 12 21.34 9.68 11.45
N MET A 13 20.57 10.74 11.73
CA MET A 13 21.11 12.11 11.84
C MET A 13 21.95 12.36 13.10
N THR A 14 21.89 11.47 14.09
CA THR A 14 22.56 11.60 15.39
C THR A 14 23.62 10.52 15.63
N GLN A 15 23.91 9.68 14.64
CA GLN A 15 24.86 8.57 14.80
C GLN A 15 26.30 9.09 14.96
N PRO A 16 27.06 8.62 15.98
CA PRO A 16 28.41 9.14 16.27
C PRO A 16 29.51 8.56 15.37
N LYS A 17 29.26 7.44 14.69
CA LYS A 17 30.23 6.79 13.80
C LYS A 17 29.56 6.48 12.47
N LEU A 18 30.03 7.15 11.42
CA LEU A 18 29.50 7.03 10.06
C LEU A 18 30.61 6.56 9.14
N THR A 19 30.26 5.68 8.20
CA THR A 19 31.13 5.42 7.04
C THR A 19 31.17 6.65 6.13
N SER A 20 32.20 6.79 5.30
CA SER A 20 32.29 7.92 4.35
C SER A 20 31.05 8.06 3.47
N ARG A 21 30.47 6.93 3.03
CA ARG A 21 29.23 6.94 2.25
C ARG A 21 28.04 7.47 3.07
N GLN A 22 27.88 7.03 4.33
CA GLN A 22 26.81 7.52 5.20
C GLN A 22 26.96 9.00 5.55
N ALA A 23 28.20 9.50 5.72
CA ALA A 23 28.46 10.91 5.96
C ALA A 23 28.05 11.80 4.76
N SER A 24 28.39 11.40 3.53
CA SER A 24 27.94 12.12 2.32
C SER A 24 26.42 12.12 2.18
N TRP A 25 25.75 11.00 2.51
CA TRP A 25 24.29 10.94 2.53
C TRP A 25 23.68 11.81 3.63
N GLN A 26 24.30 11.88 4.80
CA GLN A 26 23.83 12.73 5.89
C GLN A 26 23.96 14.22 5.57
N GLU A 27 25.06 14.62 4.91
CA GLU A 27 25.27 15.99 4.45
C GLU A 27 24.19 16.38 3.43
N LEU A 28 23.94 15.54 2.42
CA LEU A 28 22.87 15.75 1.45
C LEU A 28 21.48 15.81 2.11
N LEU A 29 21.19 14.90 3.04
CA LEU A 29 19.89 14.85 3.70
C LEU A 29 19.69 16.00 4.69
N SER A 30 20.76 16.58 5.22
CA SER A 30 20.68 17.75 6.12
C SER A 30 20.12 19.00 5.42
N GLU A 31 20.17 19.05 4.09
CA GLU A 31 19.56 20.12 3.28
C GLU A 31 18.03 20.11 3.37
N PHE A 32 17.41 19.00 3.78
CA PHE A 32 15.97 18.83 3.84
C PHE A 32 15.46 18.93 5.28
N HIS A 33 14.35 19.66 5.48
CA HIS A 33 13.71 19.76 6.79
C HIS A 33 12.72 18.60 7.03
N PHE A 34 13.16 17.55 7.70
CA PHE A 34 12.30 16.43 8.09
C PHE A 34 12.57 15.94 9.51
N VAL A 35 11.56 15.27 10.07
CA VAL A 35 11.64 14.57 11.36
C VAL A 35 11.49 13.08 11.08
N LEU A 36 12.45 12.28 11.55
CA LEU A 36 12.40 10.82 11.50
C LEU A 36 11.75 10.30 12.78
N GLU A 37 10.67 9.56 12.62
CA GLU A 37 9.94 8.92 13.73
C GLU A 37 9.97 7.40 13.55
N TYR A 38 10.38 6.70 14.61
CA TYR A 38 10.27 5.24 14.65
C TYR A 38 8.82 4.83 14.85
N ARG A 39 8.32 3.95 13.98
CA ARG A 39 7.04 3.25 14.16
C ARG A 39 7.27 1.76 13.97
N ALA A 40 6.92 0.95 14.96
CA ALA A 40 7.09 -0.50 14.86
C ALA A 40 6.47 -1.03 13.55
N GLY A 41 7.13 -1.96 12.86
CA GLY A 41 6.67 -2.47 11.55
C GLY A 41 5.22 -3.01 11.58
N SER A 42 4.80 -3.60 12.70
CA SER A 42 3.41 -4.02 12.97
C SER A 42 2.38 -2.89 13.12
N SER A 43 2.82 -1.64 13.02
CA SER A 43 1.98 -0.43 13.06
C SER A 43 2.25 0.50 11.87
N ASN A 44 3.26 0.19 11.05
CA ASN A 44 3.68 0.98 9.90
C ASN A 44 3.06 0.46 8.59
N HIS A 45 1.85 -0.11 8.64
CA HIS A 45 1.18 -0.70 7.46
C HIS A 45 0.84 0.31 6.37
N VAL A 46 0.75 1.59 6.74
CA VAL A 46 0.60 2.69 5.78
C VAL A 46 1.87 2.81 4.92
N ALA A 47 3.06 2.51 5.44
CA ALA A 47 4.27 2.54 4.63
C ALA A 47 4.28 1.43 3.57
N ASP A 48 3.81 0.23 3.87
CA ASP A 48 3.65 -0.83 2.85
C ASP A 48 2.62 -0.42 1.78
N ALA A 49 1.49 0.16 2.21
CA ALA A 49 0.46 0.63 1.28
C ALA A 49 0.90 1.87 0.45
N LEU A 50 1.73 2.75 1.01
CA LEU A 50 2.24 3.94 0.34
C LEU A 50 3.51 3.67 -0.48
N SER A 51 4.30 2.64 -0.14
CA SER A 51 5.43 2.19 -0.98
C SER A 51 4.96 1.67 -2.34
N CYS A 52 3.67 1.35 -2.43
CA CYS A 52 2.98 1.04 -3.67
C CYS A 52 2.52 2.29 -4.45
N ARG A 53 2.42 3.49 -3.85
CA ARG A 53 1.69 4.61 -4.51
C ARG A 53 2.30 5.99 -4.30
N ALA A 54 2.79 6.58 -5.39
CA ALA A 54 3.19 7.98 -5.45
C ALA A 54 2.01 8.97 -5.68
N ASP A 55 0.79 8.50 -5.93
CA ASP A 55 -0.32 9.32 -6.44
C ASP A 55 -1.50 9.54 -5.45
N LEU A 56 -1.44 9.01 -4.22
CA LEU A 56 -2.55 9.04 -3.26
C LEU A 56 -2.79 10.38 -2.54
N ALA A 57 -1.96 11.40 -2.75
CA ALA A 57 -2.05 12.66 -2.00
C ALA A 57 -3.26 13.55 -2.36
N SER A 58 -4.06 13.20 -3.37
CA SER A 58 -5.09 14.10 -3.95
C SER A 58 -6.55 13.63 -3.82
N LEU A 59 -6.85 12.52 -3.13
CA LEU A 59 -8.23 12.04 -2.99
C LEU A 59 -8.91 12.67 -1.77
N GLY A 60 -9.42 13.88 -1.95
CA GLY A 60 -10.34 14.53 -1.03
C GLY A 60 -11.63 13.72 -0.85
N VAL A 61 -11.69 12.93 0.23
CA VAL A 61 -12.92 12.24 0.65
C VAL A 61 -13.84 13.26 1.31
N GLY A 62 -14.75 13.84 0.52
CA GLY A 62 -15.86 14.64 1.03
C GLY A 62 -16.94 13.77 1.72
N PRO A 63 -17.68 14.32 2.69
CA PRO A 63 -18.71 13.57 3.43
C PRO A 63 -19.98 13.44 2.57
N GLY A 64 -20.12 12.32 1.86
CA GLY A 64 -21.37 11.92 1.21
C GLY A 64 -22.20 10.97 2.10
N PRO A 65 -23.55 11.04 2.08
CA PRO A 65 -24.38 10.27 3.00
C PRO A 65 -24.43 8.78 2.63
N LEU A 66 -23.85 7.94 3.49
CA LEU A 66 -23.93 6.47 3.41
C LEU A 66 -25.25 5.96 4.04
N ARG A 67 -26.16 5.37 3.23
CA ARG A 67 -27.26 4.48 3.66
C ARG A 67 -27.26 3.26 2.72
N ARG A 68 -27.49 1.99 3.10
CA ARG A 68 -27.85 1.32 4.37
C ARG A 68 -27.54 -0.20 4.27
N ALA A 69 -27.41 -0.82 5.46
CA ALA A 69 -27.77 -2.20 5.83
C ALA A 69 -26.90 -3.40 5.38
N GLY A 70 -25.93 -3.72 6.24
CA GLY A 70 -25.28 -5.02 6.40
C GLY A 70 -24.32 -4.88 7.57
N LYS A 71 -24.31 -5.83 8.52
CA LYS A 71 -23.48 -5.88 9.76
C LYS A 71 -22.39 -4.81 9.75
N ALA A 72 -22.62 -3.66 10.41
CA ALA A 72 -21.78 -2.48 10.24
C ALA A 72 -20.33 -2.88 10.49
N ARG A 73 -19.55 -3.05 9.42
CA ARG A 73 -18.12 -3.24 9.51
C ARG A 73 -17.65 -1.91 10.10
N GLN A 74 -17.16 -1.95 11.33
CA GLN A 74 -16.67 -0.75 11.98
C GLN A 74 -15.43 -0.30 11.20
N PHE A 75 -15.50 0.93 10.72
CA PHE A 75 -14.40 1.63 10.08
C PHE A 75 -14.09 2.87 10.91
N TRP A 76 -12.85 3.32 10.87
CA TRP A 76 -12.43 4.59 11.47
C TRP A 76 -11.53 5.35 10.51
N VAL A 77 -11.36 6.65 10.75
CA VAL A 77 -10.46 7.48 9.94
C VAL A 77 -9.16 7.68 10.70
N GLU A 78 -8.04 7.38 10.05
CA GLU A 78 -6.69 7.60 10.57
C GLU A 78 -5.86 8.26 9.46
N ASP A 79 -5.22 9.40 9.76
CA ASP A 79 -4.45 10.19 8.79
C ASP A 79 -5.23 10.51 7.48
N GLY A 80 -6.55 10.71 7.57
CA GLY A 80 -7.41 10.98 6.41
C GLY A 80 -7.80 9.74 5.59
N LEU A 81 -7.36 8.55 5.99
CA LEU A 81 -7.64 7.28 5.33
C LEU A 81 -8.65 6.46 6.15
N LEU A 82 -9.53 5.74 5.46
CA LEU A 82 -10.55 4.91 6.11
C LEU A 82 -10.00 3.51 6.36
N MET A 83 -9.93 3.10 7.64
CA MET A 83 -9.30 1.88 8.12
C MET A 83 -10.34 0.84 8.55
N THR A 84 -10.00 -0.43 8.38
CA THR A 84 -10.81 -1.57 8.85
C THR A 84 -10.29 -2.13 10.17
N LYS A 85 -11.15 -2.86 10.92
CA LYS A 85 -10.76 -3.64 12.12
C LYS A 85 -9.57 -4.58 11.95
N GLU A 86 -9.29 -4.98 10.70
CA GLU A 86 -8.18 -5.88 10.32
C GLU A 86 -6.93 -5.08 9.90
N ASN A 87 -6.89 -3.79 10.22
CA ASN A 87 -5.81 -2.86 9.90
C ASN A 87 -5.51 -2.70 8.40
N ARG A 88 -6.55 -2.78 7.57
CA ARG A 88 -6.49 -2.59 6.12
C ARG A 88 -7.12 -1.28 5.70
N LEU A 89 -6.59 -0.68 4.64
CA LEU A 89 -7.14 0.51 4.00
C LEU A 89 -8.41 0.16 3.20
N TYR A 90 -9.49 0.86 3.48
CA TYR A 90 -10.72 0.74 2.71
C TYR A 90 -10.61 1.50 1.38
N VAL A 91 -10.98 0.82 0.29
CA VAL A 91 -10.92 1.38 -1.06
C VAL A 91 -12.35 1.62 -1.59
N PRO A 92 -12.80 2.88 -1.72
CA PRO A 92 -14.14 3.18 -2.24
C PRO A 92 -14.29 2.76 -3.71
N LYS A 93 -15.55 2.58 -4.16
CA LYS A 93 -15.83 2.48 -5.61
C LYS A 93 -15.70 3.89 -6.18
N GLY A 94 -14.59 4.17 -6.87
CA GLY A 94 -14.34 5.45 -7.54
C GLY A 94 -13.14 5.37 -8.47
N GLY A 95 -13.35 5.79 -9.73
CA GLY A 95 -12.33 5.76 -10.78
C GLY A 95 -11.73 4.37 -11.02
N ASP A 96 -10.46 4.35 -11.45
CA ASP A 96 -9.69 3.12 -11.69
C ASP A 96 -8.83 2.71 -10.49
N LEU A 97 -9.03 3.33 -9.31
CA LEU A 97 -8.21 3.14 -8.12
C LEU A 97 -8.00 1.66 -7.76
N ARG A 98 -9.09 0.88 -7.75
CA ARG A 98 -9.04 -0.56 -7.47
C ARG A 98 -8.26 -1.32 -8.53
N LYS A 99 -8.45 -1.00 -9.82
CA LYS A 99 -7.72 -1.64 -10.91
C LYS A 99 -6.23 -1.34 -10.82
N SER A 100 -5.85 -0.09 -10.54
CA SER A 100 -4.45 0.30 -10.35
C SER A 100 -3.80 -0.46 -9.20
N LEU A 101 -4.51 -0.67 -8.09
CA LEU A 101 -4.02 -1.48 -6.98
C LEU A 101 -3.80 -2.94 -7.37
N ILE A 102 -4.75 -3.52 -8.14
CA ILE A 102 -4.64 -4.90 -8.60
C ILE A 102 -3.51 -5.03 -9.63
N SER A 103 -3.42 -4.12 -10.60
CA SER A 103 -2.39 -4.12 -11.65
C SER A 103 -1.00 -4.03 -11.06
N GLU A 104 -0.80 -3.16 -10.08
CA GLU A 104 0.50 -3.01 -9.44
C GLU A 104 0.90 -4.27 -8.66
N CYS A 105 -0.06 -4.92 -7.98
CA CYS A 105 0.20 -6.18 -7.31
C CYS A 105 0.42 -7.35 -8.29
N HIS A 106 -0.17 -7.28 -9.49
CA HIS A 106 -0.14 -8.35 -10.49
C HIS A 106 1.04 -8.24 -11.46
N ASP A 107 1.34 -7.04 -11.94
CA ASP A 107 2.24 -6.79 -13.07
C ASP A 107 3.70 -6.51 -12.61
N THR A 108 3.88 -6.04 -11.37
CA THR A 108 5.18 -5.53 -10.88
C THR A 108 5.97 -6.51 -10.00
N LEU A 109 5.34 -7.55 -9.43
CA LEU A 109 6.01 -8.43 -8.47
C LEU A 109 6.71 -9.64 -9.12
N TRP A 110 7.93 -9.40 -9.62
CA TRP A 110 8.97 -10.42 -9.86
C TRP A 110 8.53 -11.69 -10.64
N ALA A 111 8.60 -11.57 -11.98
CA ALA A 111 8.89 -12.65 -12.94
C ALA A 111 7.96 -13.87 -12.97
N GLY A 112 6.66 -13.69 -12.73
CA GLY A 112 5.65 -14.65 -13.13
C GLY A 112 4.28 -14.06 -12.85
N HIS A 113 3.37 -14.10 -13.81
CA HIS A 113 1.99 -13.68 -13.58
C HIS A 113 1.32 -14.67 -12.64
N GLN A 114 1.47 -14.42 -11.34
CA GLN A 114 1.02 -15.35 -10.32
C GLN A 114 -0.50 -15.35 -10.35
N GLY A 115 -1.08 -16.55 -10.46
CA GLY A 115 -2.52 -16.74 -10.60
C GLY A 115 -3.34 -16.00 -9.54
N GLU A 116 -4.64 -15.89 -9.79
CA GLU A 116 -5.65 -15.15 -9.02
C GLU A 116 -5.40 -15.15 -7.51
N GLU A 117 -5.26 -16.32 -6.89
CA GLU A 117 -5.13 -16.47 -5.43
C GLU A 117 -3.96 -15.68 -4.85
N ARG A 118 -2.81 -15.64 -5.55
CA ARG A 118 -1.64 -14.93 -5.06
C ARG A 118 -1.80 -13.43 -5.19
N THR A 119 -2.38 -12.97 -6.31
CA THR A 119 -2.73 -11.56 -6.49
C THR A 119 -3.72 -11.11 -5.41
N TYR A 120 -4.76 -11.90 -5.14
CA TYR A 120 -5.73 -11.62 -4.08
C TYR A 120 -5.07 -11.56 -2.70
N ALA A 121 -4.21 -12.54 -2.37
CA ALA A 121 -3.51 -12.59 -1.09
C ALA A 121 -2.60 -11.37 -0.87
N LEU A 122 -2.01 -10.82 -1.93
CA LEU A 122 -1.19 -9.61 -1.85
C LEU A 122 -2.05 -8.36 -1.62
N VAL A 123 -3.09 -8.18 -2.44
CA VAL A 123 -4.00 -7.03 -2.32
C VAL A 123 -4.69 -7.02 -0.95
N GLN A 124 -5.11 -8.18 -0.45
CA GLN A 124 -5.79 -8.32 0.84
C GLN A 124 -4.89 -7.97 2.05
N ARG A 125 -3.55 -7.99 1.92
CA ARG A 125 -2.66 -7.64 3.04
C ARG A 125 -2.83 -6.20 3.48
N ALA A 126 -2.94 -5.28 2.52
CA ALA A 126 -2.97 -3.85 2.79
C ALA A 126 -4.36 -3.23 2.56
N TYR A 127 -5.17 -3.80 1.66
CA TYR A 127 -6.41 -3.17 1.21
C TYR A 127 -7.64 -4.01 1.50
N TYR A 128 -8.79 -3.34 1.54
CA TYR A 128 -10.09 -3.98 1.67
C TYR A 128 -11.16 -3.23 0.89
N TRP A 129 -12.02 -3.99 0.20
CA TRP A 129 -13.31 -3.50 -0.26
C TRP A 129 -14.31 -4.66 -0.42
N PRO A 130 -15.63 -4.38 -0.43
CA PRO A 130 -16.62 -5.40 -0.73
C PRO A 130 -16.39 -5.96 -2.14
N GLN A 131 -16.39 -7.30 -2.27
CA GLN A 131 -16.19 -8.02 -3.53
C GLN A 131 -14.80 -7.88 -4.14
N MET A 132 -13.76 -7.63 -3.32
CA MET A 132 -12.40 -7.52 -3.85
C MET A 132 -11.87 -8.77 -4.54
N ARG A 133 -12.36 -9.95 -4.17
CA ARG A 133 -12.03 -11.21 -4.85
C ARG A 133 -12.54 -11.20 -6.28
N ASP A 134 -13.82 -10.88 -6.49
CA ASP A 134 -14.46 -10.80 -7.81
C ASP A 134 -13.73 -9.78 -8.72
N ASP A 135 -13.34 -8.64 -8.16
CA ASP A 135 -12.59 -7.61 -8.88
C ASP A 135 -11.18 -8.11 -9.29
N VAL A 136 -10.47 -8.81 -8.39
CA VAL A 136 -9.14 -9.41 -8.67
C VAL A 136 -9.24 -10.52 -9.70
N GLU A 137 -10.19 -11.43 -9.55
CA GLU A 137 -10.43 -12.53 -10.50
C GLU A 137 -10.72 -11.98 -11.90
N THR A 138 -11.60 -10.98 -11.99
CA THR A 138 -11.92 -10.33 -13.26
C THR A 138 -10.67 -9.74 -13.91
N TYR A 139 -9.83 -9.06 -13.14
CA TYR A 139 -8.59 -8.47 -13.64
C TYR A 139 -7.61 -9.53 -14.17
N VAL A 140 -7.32 -10.56 -13.36
CA VAL A 140 -6.38 -11.63 -13.74
C VAL A 140 -6.90 -12.43 -14.93
N ARG A 141 -8.23 -12.64 -15.03
CA ARG A 141 -8.85 -13.28 -16.19
C ARG A 141 -8.70 -12.47 -17.48
N THR A 142 -8.59 -11.15 -17.39
CA THR A 142 -8.33 -10.27 -18.54
C THR A 142 -6.84 -10.14 -18.89
N CYS A 143 -5.94 -10.71 -18.09
CA CYS A 143 -4.50 -10.64 -18.34
C CYS A 143 -4.08 -11.61 -19.46
N LEU A 144 -3.65 -11.09 -20.60
CA LEU A 144 -3.25 -11.88 -21.77
C LEU A 144 -2.07 -12.82 -21.47
N ILE A 145 -1.15 -12.41 -20.61
CA ILE A 145 0.04 -13.20 -20.28
C ILE A 145 -0.36 -14.42 -19.43
N CYS A 146 -1.26 -14.25 -18.45
CA CYS A 146 -1.87 -15.37 -17.72
C CYS A 146 -2.66 -16.32 -18.62
N GLN A 147 -3.32 -15.81 -19.66
CA GLN A 147 -4.16 -16.65 -20.53
C GLN A 147 -3.30 -17.51 -21.46
N GLN A 148 -2.20 -16.97 -21.98
CA GLN A 148 -1.27 -17.70 -22.83
C GLN A 148 -0.59 -18.85 -22.07
N ASP A 149 -0.13 -18.59 -20.83
CA ASP A 149 0.52 -19.60 -19.98
C ASP A 149 -0.42 -20.78 -19.61
N LYS A 150 -1.74 -20.56 -19.64
CA LYS A 150 -2.76 -21.60 -19.38
C LYS A 150 -3.10 -22.46 -20.60
N THR A 151 -2.78 -22.02 -21.81
CA THR A 151 -3.12 -22.75 -23.06
C THR A 151 -2.05 -23.73 -23.52
N ASP A 152 -0.84 -23.66 -22.97
CA ASP A 152 0.31 -24.49 -23.39
C ASP A 152 0.47 -25.77 -22.56
N HIS A 153 -0.60 -26.56 -22.32
CA HIS A 153 -0.53 -27.92 -21.74
C HIS A 153 -1.46 -28.90 -22.47
#